data_AF-A0A7S1TLX2-F1
#
_entry.id   AF-A0A7S1TLX2-F1
#
_cell.length_a   1.000
_cell.length_b   1.000
_cell.length_c   1.000
_cell.angle_alpha   90.00
_cell.angle_beta   90.00
_cell.angle_gamma   90.00
#
_symmetry.space_group_name_H-M   'P 1'
#
loop_
_entity.id
_entity.type
_entity.pdbx_description
1 polymer ?
#
loop_
_entity_poly.entity_id
_entity_poly.type
_entity_poly.pdbx_seq_one_letter_code
_entity_poly.pdbx_strand_id
1 'polypeptide(L)'
;GRLVVDEWLRVKGLDGVFALGDCAQISSNPLPLTGQVAAQEGAYLARLLNKDYCLSCELPIHGASAATLARANESEQSQYAKPFQFLSFGILAYIGSNQAVSQVEAGSSGFRLNLAGYSSYLLWRSAYLAKQVSMRNRMSVLFDWTRSFLFGRDISHL
;
A
#
# COMPACT_ATOMS: atom_id res chain seq x y z
N GLY A 1 -13.99 14.36 10.22
CA GLY A 1 -12.61 14.86 10.09
C GLY A 1 -11.65 13.68 10.08
N ARG A 2 -10.43 13.85 9.57
CA ARG A 2 -9.38 12.80 9.62
C ARG A 2 -8.59 12.91 10.92
N LEU A 3 -8.14 11.78 11.45
CA LEU A 3 -7.26 11.71 12.62
C LEU A 3 -5.85 12.10 12.19
N VAL A 4 -5.25 13.06 12.89
CA VAL A 4 -3.86 13.46 12.64
C VAL A 4 -2.96 12.44 13.31
N VAL A 5 -2.09 11.81 12.51
CA VAL A 5 -1.11 10.84 12.98
C VAL A 5 0.31 11.32 12.75
N ASP A 6 1.25 10.75 13.50
CA ASP A 6 2.67 10.90 13.25
C ASP A 6 3.19 9.92 12.17
N GLU A 7 4.52 9.90 11.98
CA GLU A 7 5.18 9.05 10.98
C GLU A 7 5.18 7.55 11.33
N TRP A 8 4.74 7.19 12.54
CA TRP A 8 4.58 5.80 13.01
C TRP A 8 3.11 5.41 13.13
N LEU A 9 2.20 6.21 12.55
CA LEU A 9 0.75 6.00 12.54
C LEU A 9 0.08 6.11 13.92
N ARG A 10 0.75 6.75 14.90
CA ARG A 10 0.18 7.04 16.22
C ARG A 10 -0.67 8.29 16.16
N VAL A 11 -1.85 8.26 16.79
CA VAL A 11 -2.74 9.42 16.85
C VAL A 11 -2.16 10.47 17.79
N LYS A 12 -2.04 11.71 17.33
CA LYS A 12 -1.49 12.79 18.14
C LYS A 12 -2.38 13.08 19.35
N GLY A 13 -1.77 13.15 20.53
CA GLY A 13 -2.45 13.47 21.80
C GLY A 13 -3.10 12.28 22.49
N LEU A 14 -2.92 11.06 21.98
CA LEU A 14 -3.39 9.83 22.61
C LEU A 14 -2.29 8.77 22.62
N ASP A 15 -2.09 8.13 23.77
CA ASP A 15 -1.13 7.04 23.91
C ASP A 15 -1.76 5.70 23.55
N GLY A 16 -1.02 4.87 22.81
CA GLY A 16 -1.47 3.52 22.42
C GLY A 16 -2.57 3.48 21.36
N VAL A 17 -2.95 4.63 20.79
CA VAL A 17 -3.97 4.70 19.73
C VAL A 17 -3.30 4.89 18.36
N PHE A 18 -3.67 4.05 17.41
CA PHE A 18 -3.17 4.07 16.04
C PHE A 18 -4.30 4.29 15.04
N ALA A 19 -4.02 4.96 13.93
CA ALA A 19 -4.96 5.13 12.83
C ALA A 19 -4.23 5.04 11.49
N LEU A 20 -4.88 4.42 10.48
CA LEU A 20 -4.34 4.22 9.14
C LEU A 20 -5.46 4.18 8.09
N GLY A 21 -5.09 4.31 6.82
CA GLY A 21 -6.00 4.37 5.69
C GLY A 21 -6.77 5.68 5.63
N ASP A 22 -7.99 5.64 5.08
CA ASP A 22 -8.72 6.86 4.73
C ASP A 22 -9.18 7.71 5.93
N CYS A 23 -9.15 7.13 7.14
CA CYS A 23 -9.49 7.85 8.37
C CYS A 23 -8.31 8.62 8.99
N ALA A 24 -7.07 8.42 8.49
CA ALA A 24 -5.86 8.99 9.05
C ALA A 24 -5.17 9.96 8.07
N GLN A 25 -4.36 10.87 8.62
CA GLN A 25 -3.49 11.74 7.83
C GLN A 25 -2.18 11.99 8.59
N ILE A 26 -1.06 11.61 7.96
CA ILE A 26 0.28 11.87 8.50
C ILE A 26 0.57 13.37 8.43
N SER A 27 0.96 13.97 9.56
CA SER A 27 1.14 15.42 9.65
C SER A 27 2.29 15.97 8.82
N SER A 28 3.39 15.22 8.69
CA SER A 28 4.60 15.66 7.97
C SER A 28 4.51 15.45 6.46
N ASN A 29 3.77 14.42 6.01
CA ASN A 29 3.65 14.06 4.60
C ASN A 29 2.26 13.49 4.29
N PRO A 30 1.31 14.30 3.79
CA PRO A 30 -0.01 13.81 3.44
C PRO A 30 0.06 12.86 2.23
N LEU A 31 -0.46 11.64 2.40
CA LEU A 31 -0.46 10.59 1.39
C LEU A 31 -1.80 10.50 0.64
N PRO A 32 -1.81 9.95 -0.59
CA PRO A 32 -3.05 9.78 -1.35
C PRO A 32 -3.95 8.71 -0.71
N LEU A 33 -5.25 8.98 -0.71
CA LEU A 33 -6.29 8.11 -0.15
C LEU A 33 -6.56 6.93 -1.09
N THR A 34 -5.70 5.92 -1.03
CA THR A 34 -5.74 4.76 -1.92
C THR A 34 -5.63 3.46 -1.13
N GLY A 35 -6.26 2.39 -1.65
CA GLY A 35 -6.12 1.06 -1.08
C GLY A 35 -4.66 0.57 -1.03
N GLN A 36 -3.78 1.10 -1.89
CA GLN A 36 -2.35 0.79 -1.83
C GLN A 36 -1.67 1.38 -0.59
N VAL A 37 -1.96 2.63 -0.26
CA VAL A 37 -1.44 3.27 0.96
C VAL A 37 -1.96 2.54 2.19
N ALA A 38 -3.28 2.33 2.29
CA ALA A 38 -3.88 1.61 3.42
C ALA A 38 -3.30 0.20 3.62
N ALA A 39 -3.07 -0.55 2.54
CA ALA A 39 -2.45 -1.87 2.62
C ALA A 39 -1.00 -1.83 3.11
N GLN A 40 -0.21 -0.84 2.66
CA GLN A 40 1.17 -0.67 3.13
C GLN A 40 1.24 -0.21 4.58
N GLU A 41 0.37 0.73 4.98
CA GLU A 41 0.28 1.20 6.37
C GLU A 41 -0.14 0.06 7.31
N GLY A 42 -1.12 -0.76 6.91
CA GLY A 42 -1.52 -1.94 7.68
C GLY A 42 -0.39 -2.98 7.83
N ALA A 43 0.33 -3.27 6.74
CA ALA A 43 1.48 -4.18 6.80
C ALA A 43 2.64 -3.62 7.64
N TYR A 44 2.86 -2.30 7.60
CA TYR A 44 3.85 -1.62 8.42
C TYR A 44 3.47 -1.68 9.90
N LEU A 45 2.24 -1.30 10.25
CA LEU A 45 1.76 -1.32 11.63
C LEU A 45 1.77 -2.73 12.21
N ALA A 46 1.36 -3.74 11.44
CA ALA A 46 1.44 -5.14 11.88
C ALA A 46 2.89 -5.55 12.24
N ARG A 47 3.89 -5.14 11.43
CA ARG A 47 5.30 -5.38 11.74
C ARG A 47 5.79 -4.57 12.94
N LEU A 48 5.25 -3.37 13.13
CA LEU A 48 5.57 -2.50 14.25
C LEU A 48 5.08 -3.11 15.57
N LEU A 49 3.85 -3.65 15.59
CA LEU A 49 3.25 -4.29 16.77
C LEU A 49 3.83 -5.67 17.08
N ASN A 50 4.27 -6.41 16.07
CA ASN A 50 4.85 -7.75 16.25
C ASN A 50 6.32 -7.74 16.67
N LYS A 51 6.95 -6.57 16.76
CA LYS A 51 8.33 -6.41 17.22
C LYS A 51 8.32 -5.62 18.52
N ASP A 52 9.30 -5.87 19.38
CA ASP A 52 9.49 -5.17 20.66
C ASP A 52 10.05 -3.74 20.45
N TYR A 53 9.37 -2.96 19.60
CA TYR A 53 9.67 -1.55 19.40
C TYR A 53 9.08 -0.73 20.53
N CYS A 54 9.79 0.33 20.92
CA CYS A 54 9.22 1.29 21.84
C CYS A 54 8.16 2.16 21.13
N LEU A 55 6.89 1.95 21.45
CA LEU A 55 5.75 2.69 20.89
C LEU A 55 5.44 3.98 21.66
N SER A 56 5.84 4.03 22.93
CA SER A 56 5.62 5.16 23.85
C SER A 56 6.80 6.12 23.94
N CYS A 57 7.91 5.83 23.27
CA CYS A 57 9.08 6.70 23.27
C CYS A 57 8.83 7.96 22.43
N GLU A 58 9.32 9.09 22.94
CA GLU A 58 9.54 10.29 22.12
C GLU A 58 10.69 9.99 21.15
N LEU A 59 10.39 9.85 19.87
CA LEU A 59 11.37 9.51 18.85
C LEU A 59 12.17 10.76 18.47
N PRO A 60 13.50 10.65 18.30
CA PRO A 60 14.33 11.80 18.00
C PRO A 60 14.05 12.31 16.57
N ILE A 61 13.65 13.58 16.49
CA ILE A 61 13.68 14.55 15.39
C ILE A 61 13.29 14.01 13.99
N HIS A 62 12.25 14.62 13.40
CA HIS A 62 11.91 14.50 11.97
C HIS A 62 13.16 14.55 11.08
N GLY A 63 13.40 13.50 10.30
CA GLY A 63 14.57 13.42 9.41
C GLY A 63 15.83 12.82 10.04
N ALA A 64 15.77 12.27 11.25
CA ALA A 64 16.85 11.43 11.76
C ALA A 64 17.11 10.27 10.79
N SER A 65 18.32 10.23 10.25
CA SER A 65 18.77 9.20 9.33
C SER A 65 18.54 7.82 9.94
N ALA A 66 18.16 6.84 9.11
CA ALA A 66 18.07 5.44 9.53
C ALA A 66 19.37 4.94 10.19
N ALA A 67 20.52 5.54 9.87
CA ALA A 67 21.81 5.26 10.51
C ALA A 67 21.92 5.88 11.92
N THR A 68 21.33 7.05 12.15
CA THR A 68 21.26 7.68 13.48
C THR A 68 20.34 6.87 14.39
N LEU A 69 19.17 6.45 13.89
CA LEU A 69 18.28 5.53 14.61
C LEU A 69 18.96 4.17 14.89
N ALA A 70 19.70 3.64 13.92
CA ALA A 70 20.43 2.38 14.11
C ALA A 70 21.52 2.46 15.18
N ARG A 71 22.19 3.62 15.32
CA ARG A 71 23.18 3.87 16.38
C ARG A 71 22.54 4.09 17.75
N ALA A 72 21.38 4.75 17.81
CA ALA A 72 20.62 4.92 19.05
C ALA A 72 20.09 3.56 19.58
N ASN A 73 19.74 2.65 18.66
CA ASN A 73 19.34 1.27 18.97
C ASN A 73 20.44 0.43 19.62
N GLU A 74 21.71 0.80 19.45
CA GLU A 74 22.85 0.07 20.01
C GLU A 74 23.05 0.38 21.51
N SER A 75 22.55 1.52 21.98
CA SER A 75 22.75 2.02 23.34
C SER A 75 21.57 1.79 24.30
N GLU A 76 20.37 1.45 23.81
CA GLU A 76 19.18 1.19 24.63
C GLU A 76 18.56 -0.19 24.37
N GLN A 77 17.96 -0.79 25.42
CA GLN A 77 17.30 -2.10 25.38
C GLN A 77 16.06 -2.15 24.46
N SER A 78 15.50 -1.00 24.07
CA SER A 78 14.33 -0.94 23.19
C SER A 78 14.73 -0.46 21.80
N GLN A 79 14.37 -1.24 20.78
CA GLN A 79 14.65 -0.86 19.41
C GLN A 79 13.69 0.28 18.98
N TYR A 80 14.21 1.28 18.30
CA TYR A 80 13.49 2.33 17.61
C TYR A 80 13.09 1.87 16.21
N ALA A 81 11.81 2.07 15.87
CA ALA A 81 11.26 1.73 14.56
C ALA A 81 11.57 2.81 13.52
N LYS A 82 11.82 2.39 12.28
CA LYS A 82 11.94 3.33 11.14
C LYS A 82 10.56 3.94 10.82
N PRO A 83 10.48 5.24 10.46
CA PRO A 83 9.22 5.87 10.07
C PRO A 83 8.60 5.23 8.82
N PHE A 84 7.28 5.35 8.68
CA PHE A 84 6.57 4.86 7.50
C PHE A 84 7.02 5.59 6.24
N GLN A 85 7.31 4.81 5.19
CA GLN A 85 7.65 5.34 3.86
C GLN A 85 6.77 4.66 2.82
N PHE A 86 5.95 5.48 2.15
CA PHE A 86 5.08 5.02 1.10
C PHE A 86 5.88 4.68 -0.17
N LEU A 87 5.65 3.47 -0.70
CA LEU A 87 6.20 3.04 -1.98
C LEU A 87 5.10 3.08 -3.04
N SER A 88 5.16 4.04 -3.96
CA SER A 88 4.30 4.08 -5.15
C SER A 88 4.66 2.93 -6.09
N PHE A 89 3.66 2.17 -6.51
CA PHE A 89 3.79 1.11 -7.53
C PHE A 89 3.21 1.58 -8.86
N GLY A 90 2.76 2.84 -8.91
CA GLY A 90 2.02 3.39 -10.04
C GLY A 90 0.51 3.14 -9.99
N ILE A 91 -0.17 3.48 -11.08
CA ILE A 91 -1.63 3.52 -11.21
C ILE A 91 -2.02 2.74 -12.46
N LEU A 92 -3.13 1.98 -12.37
CA LEU A 92 -3.71 1.28 -13.51
C LEU A 92 -5.20 1.63 -13.60
N ALA A 93 -5.66 1.97 -14.80
CA ALA A 93 -7.05 2.34 -15.06
C ALA A 93 -7.57 1.64 -16.32
N TYR A 94 -8.68 0.92 -16.18
CA TYR A 94 -9.40 0.35 -17.32
C TYR A 94 -10.23 1.45 -18.00
N ILE A 95 -10.14 1.56 -19.34
CA ILE A 95 -10.81 2.63 -20.10
C ILE A 95 -11.93 2.11 -21.03
N GLY A 96 -12.23 0.81 -20.98
CA GLY A 96 -13.23 0.19 -21.87
C GLY A 96 -12.61 -0.53 -23.06
N SER A 97 -13.44 -1.31 -23.78
CA SER A 97 -13.05 -1.97 -25.04
C SER A 97 -11.75 -2.79 -24.98
N ASN A 98 -11.50 -3.51 -23.88
CA ASN A 98 -10.25 -4.25 -23.66
C ASN A 98 -8.98 -3.37 -23.72
N GLN A 99 -9.10 -2.09 -23.35
CA GLN A 99 -7.98 -1.16 -23.25
C GLN A 99 -7.83 -0.66 -21.82
N ALA A 100 -6.58 -0.39 -21.44
CA ALA A 100 -6.26 0.23 -20.15
C ALA A 100 -5.10 1.22 -20.33
N VAL A 101 -4.89 2.04 -19.31
CA VAL A 101 -3.71 2.90 -19.15
C VAL A 101 -3.04 2.50 -17.85
N SER A 102 -1.73 2.29 -17.89
CA SER A 102 -0.95 1.95 -16.72
C SER A 102 0.34 2.75 -16.68
N GLN A 103 0.53 3.44 -15.59
CA GLN A 103 1.79 4.05 -15.19
C GLN A 103 2.35 3.15 -14.10
N VAL A 104 3.45 2.45 -14.35
CA VAL A 104 4.12 1.59 -13.36
C VAL A 104 5.34 2.33 -12.85
N GLU A 105 5.51 2.34 -11.53
CA GLU A 105 6.66 2.91 -10.86
C GLU A 105 7.33 1.83 -10.00
N ALA A 106 8.59 1.51 -10.27
CA ALA A 106 9.29 0.42 -9.57
C ALA A 106 10.28 0.95 -8.54
N GLY A 107 9.77 1.59 -7.48
CA GLY A 107 10.52 1.89 -6.25
C GLY A 107 11.87 2.62 -6.45
N SER A 108 12.81 2.42 -5.53
CA SER A 108 14.08 3.17 -5.41
C SER A 108 14.99 3.20 -6.64
N SER A 109 14.72 2.42 -7.70
CA SER A 109 15.47 2.48 -8.96
C SER A 109 15.00 3.60 -9.91
N GLY A 110 13.90 4.30 -9.58
CA GLY A 110 13.36 5.39 -10.39
C GLY A 110 12.76 4.94 -11.72
N PHE A 111 12.60 3.64 -11.95
CA PHE A 111 12.05 3.11 -13.18
C PHE A 111 10.56 3.46 -13.29
N ARG A 112 10.20 4.16 -14.37
CA ARG A 112 8.84 4.55 -14.71
C ARG A 112 8.49 4.06 -16.11
N LEU A 113 7.39 3.33 -16.21
CA LEU A 113 6.92 2.76 -17.47
C LEU A 113 5.47 3.17 -17.69
N ASN A 114 5.21 3.85 -18.81
CA ASN A 114 3.87 4.22 -19.23
C ASN A 114 3.44 3.31 -20.38
N LEU A 115 2.35 2.58 -20.19
CA LEU A 115 1.73 1.71 -21.19
C LEU A 115 0.28 2.13 -21.39
N ALA A 116 -0.21 1.98 -22.61
CA ALA A 116 -1.61 2.19 -22.96
C ALA A 116 -2.09 1.13 -23.96
N GLY A 117 -3.41 0.91 -24.02
CA GLY A 117 -4.04 0.00 -24.95
C GLY A 117 -4.12 -1.44 -24.43
N TYR A 118 -4.05 -2.41 -25.35
CA TYR A 118 -4.30 -3.82 -25.06
C TYR A 118 -3.23 -4.46 -24.16
N SER A 119 -1.96 -4.07 -24.30
CA SER A 119 -0.87 -4.56 -23.45
C SER A 119 -1.04 -4.13 -21.98
N SER A 120 -1.43 -2.87 -21.77
CA SER A 120 -1.80 -2.35 -20.45
C SER A 120 -3.03 -3.07 -19.89
N TYR A 121 -4.01 -3.43 -20.72
CA TYR A 121 -5.18 -4.21 -20.30
C TYR A 121 -4.81 -5.61 -19.79
N LEU A 122 -3.92 -6.32 -20.49
CA LEU A 122 -3.41 -7.62 -20.01
C LEU A 122 -2.63 -7.48 -18.70
N LEU A 123 -1.84 -6.41 -18.58
CA LEU A 123 -1.11 -6.10 -17.34
C LEU A 123 -2.07 -5.82 -16.18
N TRP A 124 -3.13 -5.03 -16.43
CA TRP A 124 -4.18 -4.75 -15.46
C TRP A 124 -4.83 -6.05 -14.96
N ARG A 125 -5.25 -6.93 -15.88
CA ARG A 125 -5.83 -8.24 -15.52
C ARG A 125 -4.88 -9.08 -14.68
N SER A 126 -3.61 -9.15 -15.08
CA SER A 126 -2.58 -9.92 -14.38
C SER A 126 -2.33 -9.39 -12.97
N ALA A 127 -2.24 -8.07 -12.80
CA ALA A 127 -1.98 -7.42 -11.51
C ALA A 127 -3.12 -7.65 -10.51
N TYR A 128 -4.38 -7.50 -10.94
CA TYR A 128 -5.54 -7.74 -10.08
C TYR A 128 -5.68 -9.21 -9.70
N LEU A 129 -5.38 -10.13 -10.63
CA LEU A 129 -5.38 -11.56 -10.33
C LEU A 129 -4.34 -11.92 -9.27
N ALA A 130 -3.12 -11.37 -9.38
CA ALA A 130 -2.04 -11.61 -8.44
C ALA A 130 -2.32 -11.00 -7.05
N LYS A 131 -3.01 -9.86 -6.99
CA LYS A 131 -3.36 -9.17 -5.74
C LYS A 131 -4.50 -9.82 -4.95
N GLN A 132 -5.24 -10.76 -5.54
CA GLN A 132 -6.36 -11.40 -4.83
C GLN A 132 -5.86 -12.23 -3.64
N VAL A 133 -6.48 -12.07 -2.47
CA VAL A 133 -6.01 -12.69 -1.22
C VAL A 133 -6.17 -14.22 -1.21
N SER A 134 -7.18 -14.76 -1.89
CA SER A 134 -7.55 -16.20 -1.81
C SER A 134 -7.36 -16.93 -3.15
N MET A 135 -6.72 -18.10 -3.11
CA MET A 135 -6.57 -19.00 -4.27
C MET A 135 -7.90 -19.40 -4.90
N ARG A 136 -8.92 -19.67 -4.07
CA ARG A 136 -10.27 -19.99 -4.55
C ARG A 136 -10.85 -18.84 -5.36
N ASN A 137 -10.65 -17.61 -4.90
CA ASN A 137 -11.13 -16.42 -5.59
C ASN A 137 -10.36 -16.20 -6.90
N ARG A 138 -9.03 -16.41 -6.91
CA ARG A 138 -8.21 -16.34 -8.14
C ARG A 138 -8.70 -17.32 -9.21
N MET A 139 -8.93 -18.58 -8.83
CA MET A 139 -9.41 -19.61 -9.75
C MET A 139 -10.82 -19.31 -10.28
N SER A 140 -11.71 -18.77 -9.43
CA SER A 140 -13.06 -18.39 -9.85
C SER A 140 -13.03 -17.26 -10.88
N VAL A 141 -12.23 -16.21 -10.63
CA VAL A 141 -12.06 -15.10 -11.58
C VAL A 141 -11.44 -15.56 -12.91
N LEU A 142 -10.44 -16.45 -12.87
CA LEU A 142 -9.86 -17.04 -14.08
C LEU A 142 -10.90 -17.81 -14.89
N PHE A 143 -11.74 -18.60 -14.21
CA PHE A 143 -12.80 -19.36 -14.86
C PHE A 143 -13.85 -18.44 -15.49
N ASP A 144 -14.30 -17.40 -14.78
CA ASP A 144 -15.27 -16.42 -15.29
C ASP A 144 -14.72 -15.68 -16.52
N TRP A 145 -13.45 -15.32 -16.48
CA TRP A 145 -12.74 -14.70 -17.59
C TRP A 145 -12.59 -15.61 -18.80
N THR A 146 -12.33 -16.89 -18.58
CA THR A 146 -12.22 -17.91 -19.62
C THR A 146 -13.60 -18.17 -20.25
N ARG A 147 -14.63 -18.30 -19.42
CA ARG A 147 -16.02 -18.48 -19.87
C ARG A 147 -16.49 -17.26 -20.66
N SER A 148 -16.21 -16.05 -20.17
CA SER A 148 -16.58 -14.81 -20.86
C SER A 148 -15.85 -14.63 -22.20
N PHE A 149 -14.63 -15.15 -22.31
CA PHE A 149 -13.88 -15.15 -23.58
C PHE A 149 -14.45 -16.15 -24.59
N LEU A 150 -14.81 -17.36 -24.14
CA LEU A 150 -15.32 -18.42 -25.02
C LEU A 150 -16.80 -18.25 -25.40
N PHE A 151 -17.64 -17.75 -24.50
CA PHE A 151 -19.10 -17.72 -24.66
C PHE A 151 -19.68 -16.30 -24.70
N GLY A 152 -18.83 -15.27 -24.61
CA GLY A 152 -19.28 -13.89 -24.44
C GLY A 152 -19.75 -13.58 -23.02
N ARG A 153 -20.02 -12.31 -22.74
CA ARG A 153 -20.48 -11.87 -21.41
C ARG A 153 -21.94 -12.27 -21.23
N ASP A 154 -22.24 -13.04 -20.20
CA ASP A 154 -23.62 -13.40 -19.86
C ASP A 154 -24.36 -12.12 -19.40
N ILE A 155 -25.34 -11.68 -20.18
CA ILE A 155 -26.14 -10.46 -19.94
C ILE A 155 -27.56 -10.79 -19.44
N SER A 156 -27.81 -12.05 -19.05
CA SER A 156 -29.15 -12.57 -18.74
C SER A 156 -29.77 -12.03 -17.44
N HIS A 157 -29.07 -11.13 -16.72
CA HIS A 157 -29.62 -10.37 -15.60
C HIS A 157 -29.21 -8.90 -15.71
N LEU A 158 -30.10 -8.12 -16.32
CA LEU A 158 -30.26 -6.68 -16.13
C LEU A 158 -31.61 -6.44 -15.46
#